data_AF-A0A529NVG3-F1
#
_entry.id   AF-A0A529NVG3-F1
#
_cell.length_a   1.000
_cell.length_b   1.000
_cell.length_c   1.000
_cell.angle_alpha   90.00
_cell.angle_beta   90.00
_cell.angle_gamma   90.00
#
_symmetry.space_group_name_H-M   'P 1'
#
loop_
_entity.id
_entity.type
_entity.pdbx_description
1 polymer ?
#
loop_
_entity_poly.entity_id
_entity_poly.type
_entity_poly.pdbx_seq_one_letter_code
_entity_poly.pdbx_strand_id
1 'polypeptide(L)'
;VDVAQDCIVNSLDCGTDKGLTMQPIVDAGQIVASIGQRVLGRTALDDINHPVSGEVLVKAGKLMDERDVEQIEKAGVQSVRIRSALTCEVRTGVCAVCYGRDLARGTPVNQGEAVGVIAAQSIGEPGTQLTMRTFHMGGTAQVVDSSFLEASYEGKVQIRNRNVVRNSEGQQMVMGRNMAVLILDETGKERATHRVAYGSRIFVDDGDKVKRGQRIAEWDPY
;
A
#
# COMPACT_ATOMS: atom_id res chain seq x y z
N VAL A 1 3.85 -5.98 26.39
CA VAL A 1 5.11 -5.24 26.60
C VAL A 1 6.22 -6.20 26.97
N ASP A 2 5.94 -7.18 27.84
CA ASP A 2 6.90 -8.16 28.38
C ASP A 2 7.76 -8.88 27.31
N VAL A 3 7.19 -9.24 26.16
CA VAL A 3 7.94 -9.91 25.06
C VAL A 3 8.87 -8.94 24.32
N ALA A 4 8.58 -7.64 24.31
CA ALA A 4 9.29 -6.65 23.51
C ALA A 4 10.28 -5.80 24.32
N GLN A 5 10.26 -5.86 25.65
CA GLN A 5 11.04 -4.98 26.53
C GLN A 5 12.56 -5.08 26.32
N ASP A 6 13.06 -6.26 25.95
CA ASP A 6 14.49 -6.52 25.76
C ASP A 6 15.02 -6.04 24.40
N CYS A 7 14.14 -5.50 23.54
CA CYS A 7 14.54 -4.99 22.23
C CYS A 7 15.03 -3.54 22.32
N ILE A 8 16.35 -3.40 22.46
CA ILE A 8 17.07 -2.12 22.56
C ILE A 8 18.05 -2.01 21.38
N VAL A 9 18.28 -0.80 20.90
CA VAL A 9 19.35 -0.54 19.92
C VAL A 9 20.70 -0.56 20.62
N ASN A 10 21.53 -1.57 20.39
CA ASN A 10 22.81 -1.73 21.13
C ASN A 10 24.06 -1.78 20.25
N SER A 11 23.89 -1.73 18.93
CA SER A 11 24.98 -1.77 17.96
C SER A 11 24.64 -0.86 16.78
N LEU A 12 25.66 -0.36 16.07
CA LEU A 12 25.43 0.45 14.87
C LEU A 12 24.98 -0.44 13.71
N ASP A 13 25.80 -1.43 13.37
CA ASP A 13 25.57 -2.33 12.25
C ASP A 13 25.91 -3.77 12.65
N CYS A 14 25.04 -4.72 12.33
CA CYS A 14 25.28 -6.14 12.55
C CYS A 14 25.98 -6.84 11.38
N GLY A 15 26.23 -6.13 10.27
CA GLY A 15 26.88 -6.65 9.07
C GLY A 15 26.05 -7.65 8.26
N THR A 16 24.75 -7.79 8.54
CA THR A 16 23.92 -8.74 7.78
C THR A 16 23.72 -8.28 6.34
N ASP A 17 23.85 -9.21 5.41
CA ASP A 17 23.49 -9.09 3.99
C ASP A 17 22.06 -9.57 3.71
N LYS A 18 21.31 -9.94 4.76
CA LYS A 18 19.91 -10.37 4.65
C LYS A 18 18.99 -9.16 4.82
N GLY A 19 17.97 -9.09 3.98
CA GLY A 19 16.96 -8.06 4.06
C GLY A 19 15.59 -8.54 3.60
N LEU A 20 14.66 -7.59 3.54
CA LEU A 20 13.31 -7.82 3.06
C LEU A 20 13.08 -7.08 1.75
N THR A 21 12.38 -7.73 0.82
CA THR A 21 11.92 -7.09 -0.41
C THR A 21 10.61 -6.37 -0.13
N MET A 22 10.60 -5.05 -0.32
CA MET A 22 9.43 -4.20 -0.17
C MET A 22 8.82 -3.91 -1.54
N GLN A 23 7.49 -3.94 -1.59
CA GLN A 23 6.68 -3.66 -2.78
C GLN A 23 5.50 -2.76 -2.38
N PRO A 24 4.90 -1.99 -3.30
CA PRO A 24 3.63 -1.31 -3.01
C PRO A 24 2.56 -2.30 -2.53
N ILE A 25 1.72 -1.88 -1.58
CA ILE A 25 0.53 -2.65 -1.20
C ILE A 25 -0.62 -2.17 -2.09
N VAL A 26 -1.10 -3.06 -2.95
CA VAL A 26 -2.23 -2.81 -3.85
C VAL A 26 -3.40 -3.65 -3.38
N ASP A 27 -4.52 -3.00 -3.11
CA ASP A 27 -5.79 -3.66 -2.78
C ASP A 27 -6.87 -3.23 -3.79
N ALA A 28 -7.56 -4.19 -4.38
CA ALA A 28 -8.59 -3.98 -5.40
C ALA A 28 -8.24 -2.99 -6.56
N GLY A 29 -6.94 -2.83 -6.89
CA GLY A 29 -6.47 -1.91 -7.93
C GLY A 29 -6.21 -0.48 -7.44
N GLN A 30 -6.43 -0.20 -6.15
CA GLN A 30 -5.99 1.02 -5.48
C GLN A 30 -4.67 0.76 -4.74
N ILE A 31 -3.76 1.76 -4.77
CA ILE A 31 -2.51 1.69 -4.01
C ILE A 31 -2.85 2.13 -2.58
N VAL A 32 -2.84 1.19 -1.64
CA VAL A 32 -3.09 1.44 -0.21
C VAL A 32 -1.86 2.05 0.45
N ALA A 33 -0.67 1.55 0.09
CA ALA A 33 0.60 2.11 0.53
C ALA A 33 1.61 2.09 -0.62
N SER A 34 2.17 3.25 -0.96
CA SER A 34 3.18 3.35 -2.01
C SER A 34 4.50 2.70 -1.58
N ILE A 35 5.38 2.40 -2.54
CA ILE A 35 6.73 1.92 -2.21
C ILE A 35 7.46 2.94 -1.35
N GLY A 36 7.31 4.23 -1.65
CA GLY A 36 7.96 5.33 -0.95
C GLY A 36 7.59 5.39 0.53
N GLN A 37 6.30 5.33 0.85
CA GLN A 37 5.81 5.28 2.22
C GLN A 37 6.36 4.09 3.00
N ARG A 38 6.54 2.95 2.33
CA ARG A 38 7.03 1.71 2.95
C ARG A 38 8.53 1.69 3.21
N VAL A 39 9.32 2.42 2.42
CA VAL A 39 10.79 2.44 2.51
C VAL A 39 11.35 3.66 3.23
N LEU A 40 10.53 4.71 3.44
CA LEU A 40 10.94 5.91 4.17
C LEU A 40 11.53 5.58 5.55
N GLY A 41 12.70 6.13 5.85
CA GLY A 41 13.39 5.90 7.13
C GLY A 41 13.98 4.50 7.28
N ARG A 42 14.05 3.70 6.21
CA ARG A 42 14.74 2.40 6.19
C ARG A 42 16.08 2.51 5.46
N THR A 43 16.98 1.58 5.74
CA THR A 43 18.27 1.51 5.08
C THR A 43 18.18 0.60 3.87
N ALA A 44 18.64 1.07 2.70
CA ALA A 44 18.76 0.25 1.50
C ALA A 44 19.78 -0.87 1.72
N LEU A 45 19.43 -2.10 1.35
CA LEU A 45 20.36 -3.23 1.40
C LEU A 45 21.29 -3.21 0.18
N ASP A 46 20.74 -2.93 -1.00
CA ASP A 46 21.47 -2.85 -2.26
C ASP A 46 21.29 -1.49 -2.92
N ASP A 47 22.08 -1.25 -3.97
CA ASP A 47 21.92 -0.09 -4.85
C ASP A 47 20.54 -0.13 -5.53
N ILE A 48 19.78 0.95 -5.37
CA ILE A 48 18.50 1.16 -6.03
C ILE A 48 18.76 1.91 -7.33
N ASN A 49 18.61 1.22 -8.44
CA ASN A 49 18.88 1.78 -9.77
C ASN A 49 17.59 2.20 -10.47
N HIS A 50 17.67 3.24 -11.28
CA HIS A 50 16.59 3.64 -12.15
C HIS A 50 16.33 2.53 -13.19
N PRO A 51 15.09 2.04 -13.35
CA PRO A 51 14.79 0.86 -14.17
C PRO A 51 15.08 1.05 -15.66
N VAL A 52 14.97 2.28 -16.15
CA VAL A 52 15.24 2.64 -17.56
C VAL A 52 16.69 3.09 -17.81
N SER A 53 17.20 4.08 -17.08
CA SER A 53 18.54 4.64 -17.33
C SER A 53 19.68 3.83 -16.70
N GLY A 54 19.41 2.99 -15.70
CA GLY A 54 20.43 2.27 -14.94
C GLY A 54 21.24 3.13 -13.97
N GLU A 55 20.90 4.41 -13.82
CA GLU A 55 21.56 5.33 -12.87
C GLU A 55 21.23 4.92 -11.42
N VAL A 56 22.23 4.98 -10.54
CA VAL A 56 22.06 4.68 -9.11
C VAL A 56 21.33 5.84 -8.43
N LEU A 57 20.10 5.61 -7.98
CA LEU A 57 19.30 6.60 -7.23
C LEU A 57 19.74 6.65 -5.76
N VAL A 58 19.86 5.48 -5.14
CA VAL A 58 20.21 5.33 -3.72
C VAL A 58 21.25 4.22 -3.60
N LYS A 59 22.36 4.51 -2.90
CA LYS A 59 23.41 3.52 -2.65
C LYS A 59 23.04 2.54 -1.53
N ALA A 60 23.55 1.33 -1.63
CA ALA A 60 23.51 0.33 -0.56
C ALA A 60 24.03 0.92 0.76
N GLY A 61 23.36 0.60 1.87
CA GLY A 61 23.70 1.08 3.20
C GLY A 61 23.26 2.51 3.51
N LYS A 62 22.67 3.25 2.55
CA LYS A 62 22.13 4.58 2.80
C LYS A 62 20.77 4.50 3.49
N LEU A 63 20.59 5.31 4.53
CA LEU A 63 19.28 5.57 5.15
C LEU A 63 18.45 6.45 4.20
N MET A 64 17.29 5.96 3.78
CA MET A 64 16.41 6.67 2.84
C MET A 64 15.64 7.79 3.53
N ASP A 65 15.80 9.00 3.01
CA ASP A 65 15.04 10.20 3.41
C ASP A 65 13.91 10.52 2.41
N GLU A 66 13.19 11.61 2.65
CA GLU A 66 12.07 12.04 1.81
C GLU A 66 12.50 12.33 0.36
N ARG A 67 13.73 12.81 0.14
CA ARG A 67 14.26 13.14 -1.20
C ARG A 67 14.57 11.86 -1.97
N ASP A 68 15.17 10.88 -1.30
CA ASP A 68 15.46 9.56 -1.86
C ASP A 68 14.15 8.87 -2.27
N VAL A 69 13.14 8.93 -1.41
CA VAL A 69 11.82 8.37 -1.69
C VAL A 69 11.16 9.03 -2.91
N GLU A 70 11.22 10.35 -3.03
CA GLU A 70 10.66 11.07 -4.19
C GLU A 70 11.33 10.64 -5.50
N GLN A 71 12.64 10.39 -5.50
CA GLN A 71 13.36 9.89 -6.67
C GLN A 71 12.95 8.46 -7.03
N ILE A 72 12.82 7.58 -6.04
CA ILE A 72 12.37 6.18 -6.21
C ILE A 72 10.97 6.13 -6.82
N GLU A 73 10.05 6.98 -6.34
CA GLU A 73 8.68 7.03 -6.86
C GLU A 73 8.63 7.59 -8.29
N LYS A 74 9.35 8.69 -8.57
CA LYS A 74 9.43 9.26 -9.93
C LYS A 74 10.02 8.29 -10.95
N ALA A 75 11.00 7.49 -10.53
CA ALA A 75 11.62 6.47 -11.37
C ALA A 75 10.72 5.24 -11.60
N GLY A 76 9.61 5.09 -10.87
CA GLY A 76 8.68 3.98 -11.02
C GLY A 76 9.25 2.63 -10.54
N VAL A 77 10.12 2.64 -9.53
CA VAL A 77 10.74 1.43 -8.96
C VAL A 77 9.66 0.52 -8.35
N GLN A 78 9.66 -0.75 -8.75
CA GLN A 78 8.62 -1.71 -8.36
C GLN A 78 8.92 -2.44 -7.05
N SER A 79 10.21 -2.64 -6.75
CA SER A 79 10.65 -3.33 -5.54
C SER A 79 12.00 -2.81 -5.05
N VAL A 80 12.18 -2.83 -3.74
CA VAL A 80 13.42 -2.38 -3.07
C VAL A 80 13.78 -3.39 -1.99
N ARG A 81 15.04 -3.81 -1.93
CA ARG A 81 15.55 -4.60 -0.79
C ARG A 81 16.05 -3.67 0.31
N ILE A 82 15.52 -3.84 1.52
CA ILE A 82 15.86 -3.04 2.70
C ILE A 82 16.42 -3.90 3.81
N ARG A 83 17.19 -3.29 4.70
CA ARG A 83 17.54 -3.91 5.99
C ARG A 83 16.33 -3.87 6.91
N SER A 84 16.23 -4.88 7.77
CA SER A 84 15.06 -5.09 8.62
C SER A 84 15.46 -5.60 9.99
N ALA A 85 14.70 -5.20 11.02
CA ALA A 85 14.81 -5.76 12.35
C ALA A 85 14.60 -7.28 12.38
N LEU A 86 13.80 -7.84 11.45
CA LEU A 86 13.52 -9.27 11.36
C LEU A 86 14.70 -10.11 10.84
N THR A 87 15.59 -9.49 10.05
CA THR A 87 16.78 -10.15 9.48
C THR A 87 18.06 -9.75 10.21
N CYS A 88 17.95 -9.01 11.31
CA CYS A 88 19.07 -8.53 12.10
C CYS A 88 19.77 -9.69 12.81
N GLU A 89 21.12 -9.69 12.77
CA GLU A 89 21.93 -10.78 13.33
C GLU A 89 22.50 -10.47 14.73
N VAL A 90 22.08 -9.34 15.32
CA VAL A 90 22.35 -9.02 16.72
C VAL A 90 21.68 -10.05 17.63
N ARG A 91 22.43 -10.59 18.60
CA ARG A 91 21.92 -11.64 19.52
C ARG A 91 20.81 -11.17 20.45
N THR A 92 20.88 -9.93 20.92
CA THR A 92 19.94 -9.35 21.88
C THR A 92 19.68 -7.92 21.46
N GLY A 93 18.43 -7.54 21.18
CA GLY A 93 18.10 -6.23 20.63
C GLY A 93 18.26 -6.16 19.10
N VAL A 94 18.54 -4.96 18.59
CA VAL A 94 18.64 -4.69 17.15
C VAL A 94 19.77 -3.69 16.88
N CYS A 95 20.36 -3.72 15.68
CA CYS A 95 21.30 -2.67 15.29
C CYS A 95 20.59 -1.43 14.72
N ALA A 96 21.24 -0.28 14.82
CA ALA A 96 20.69 1.00 14.37
C ALA A 96 20.36 0.98 12.87
N VAL A 97 21.20 0.36 12.04
CA VAL A 97 21.02 0.33 10.58
C VAL A 97 19.83 -0.56 10.16
N CYS A 98 19.60 -1.69 10.84
CA CYS A 98 18.45 -2.57 10.57
C CYS A 98 17.12 -1.97 11.05
N TYR A 99 17.15 -1.14 12.11
CA TYR A 99 15.98 -0.38 12.54
C TYR A 99 15.73 0.82 11.63
N GLY A 100 16.76 1.63 11.38
CA GLY A 100 16.73 2.82 10.54
C GLY A 100 16.48 4.09 11.34
N ARG A 101 15.42 4.82 10.97
CA ARG A 101 15.08 6.14 11.50
C ARG A 101 14.16 6.05 12.72
N ASP A 102 14.44 6.89 13.72
CA ASP A 102 13.50 7.19 14.80
C ASP A 102 12.40 8.10 14.25
N LEU A 103 11.15 7.61 14.22
CA LEU A 103 10.01 8.33 13.66
C LEU A 103 9.55 9.50 14.54
N ALA A 104 9.91 9.53 15.82
CA ALA A 104 9.56 10.64 16.71
C ALA A 104 10.49 11.83 16.54
N ARG A 105 11.79 11.57 16.35
CA ARG A 105 12.82 12.61 16.19
C ARG A 105 13.17 12.93 14.75
N GLY A 106 12.89 12.03 13.82
CA GLY A 106 13.24 12.17 12.43
C GLY A 106 14.74 12.02 12.13
N THR A 107 15.55 11.51 13.07
CA THR A 107 16.98 11.22 12.89
C THR A 107 17.23 9.71 12.86
N PRO A 108 18.42 9.23 12.44
CA PRO A 108 18.81 7.84 12.71
C PRO A 108 18.60 7.50 14.19
N VAL A 109 18.17 6.26 14.47
CA VAL A 109 17.93 5.85 15.84
C VAL A 109 19.22 5.85 16.65
N ASN A 110 19.14 6.33 17.89
CA ASN A 110 20.28 6.38 18.80
C ASN A 110 20.52 5.01 19.44
N GLN A 111 21.77 4.72 19.77
CA GLN A 111 22.07 3.59 20.64
C GLN A 111 21.51 3.84 22.04
N GLY A 112 21.01 2.78 22.67
CA GLY A 112 20.32 2.81 23.96
C GLY A 112 18.81 3.03 23.85
N GLU A 113 18.27 3.31 22.66
CA GLU A 113 16.83 3.55 22.50
C GLU A 113 16.04 2.24 22.67
N ALA A 114 15.01 2.28 23.52
CA ALA A 114 14.16 1.13 23.86
C ALA A 114 13.06 0.90 22.81
N VAL A 115 13.47 0.60 21.59
CA VAL A 115 12.59 0.50 20.41
C VAL A 115 11.48 -0.55 20.55
N GLY A 116 11.68 -1.60 21.33
CA GLY A 116 10.64 -2.60 21.59
C GLY A 116 9.48 -2.08 22.43
N VAL A 117 9.76 -1.27 23.45
CA VAL A 117 8.71 -0.64 24.27
C VAL A 117 7.95 0.39 23.44
N ILE A 118 8.67 1.20 22.66
CA ILE A 118 8.06 2.18 21.74
C ILE A 118 7.13 1.46 20.76
N ALA A 119 7.61 0.40 20.10
CA ALA A 119 6.80 -0.37 19.16
C ALA A 119 5.56 -0.99 19.83
N ALA A 120 5.69 -1.52 21.04
CA ALA A 120 4.56 -2.09 21.78
C ALA A 120 3.48 -1.03 22.10
N GLN A 121 3.88 0.19 22.49
CA GLN A 121 2.95 1.28 22.76
C GLN A 121 2.30 1.81 21.48
N SER A 122 3.06 1.97 20.40
CA SER A 122 2.56 2.42 19.10
C SER A 122 1.50 1.50 18.49
N ILE A 123 1.43 0.24 18.93
CA ILE A 123 0.34 -0.68 18.56
C ILE A 123 -0.76 -0.72 19.63
N GLY A 124 -0.37 -0.77 20.91
CA GLY A 124 -1.29 -0.96 22.03
C GLY A 124 -2.24 0.21 22.26
N GLU A 125 -1.72 1.45 22.29
CA GLU A 125 -2.54 2.64 22.55
C GLU A 125 -3.57 2.91 21.43
N PRO A 126 -3.19 2.91 20.13
CA PRO A 126 -4.18 3.05 19.07
C PRO A 126 -5.20 1.90 19.07
N GLY A 127 -4.78 0.68 19.39
CA GLY A 127 -5.67 -0.48 19.45
C GLY A 127 -6.75 -0.37 20.55
N THR A 128 -6.35 0.06 21.76
CA THR A 128 -7.31 0.28 22.86
C THR A 128 -8.21 1.49 22.57
N GLN A 129 -7.67 2.53 21.93
CA GLN A 129 -8.45 3.69 21.51
C GLN A 129 -9.47 3.33 20.43
N LEU A 130 -9.08 2.56 19.41
CA LEU A 130 -9.97 2.13 18.33
C LEU A 130 -11.10 1.26 18.87
N THR A 131 -10.80 0.29 19.72
CA THR A 131 -11.84 -0.55 20.33
C THR A 131 -12.82 0.28 21.14
N MET A 132 -12.35 1.18 22.00
CA MET A 132 -13.22 2.10 22.74
C MET A 132 -14.08 2.96 21.80
N ARG A 133 -13.50 3.61 20.78
CA ARG A 133 -14.25 4.44 19.83
C ARG A 133 -15.31 3.64 19.08
N THR A 134 -15.00 2.45 18.60
CA THR A 134 -15.95 1.60 17.88
C THR A 134 -17.12 1.18 18.77
N PHE A 135 -16.90 0.84 20.05
CA PHE A 135 -18.00 0.50 20.96
C PHE A 135 -18.85 1.70 21.36
N HIS A 136 -18.25 2.88 21.57
CA HIS A 136 -18.99 4.08 21.96
C HIS A 136 -19.78 4.68 20.79
N MET A 137 -19.30 4.51 19.55
CA MET A 137 -20.01 4.91 18.32
C MET A 137 -20.84 3.77 17.70
N GLY A 138 -20.82 2.56 18.28
CA GLY A 138 -21.37 1.31 17.73
C GLY A 138 -22.89 1.23 17.58
N GLY A 139 -23.61 2.34 17.78
CA GLY A 139 -25.06 2.43 17.54
C GLY A 139 -25.45 3.12 16.24
N THR A 140 -24.51 3.73 15.50
CA THR A 140 -24.81 4.42 14.24
C THR A 140 -23.87 3.91 13.16
N ALA A 141 -24.33 2.91 12.40
CA ALA A 141 -23.62 2.37 11.24
C ALA A 141 -23.58 3.41 10.10
N GLN A 142 -22.70 4.40 10.22
CA GLN A 142 -22.23 5.17 9.06
C GLN A 142 -20.93 4.53 8.58
N VAL A 143 -21.04 3.32 8.02
CA VAL A 143 -20.00 2.85 7.11
C VAL A 143 -20.15 3.75 5.89
N VAL A 144 -19.29 4.75 5.76
CA VAL A 144 -19.11 5.48 4.50
C VAL A 144 -18.31 4.55 3.60
N ASP A 145 -18.93 3.42 3.22
CA ASP A 145 -18.43 2.64 2.10
C ASP A 145 -18.82 3.45 0.88
N SER A 146 -17.82 3.90 0.12
CA SER A 146 -18.09 4.48 -1.19
C SER A 146 -18.75 3.39 -2.02
N SER A 147 -20.08 3.43 -2.11
CA SER A 147 -20.89 2.39 -2.74
C SER A 147 -20.88 2.51 -4.26
N PHE A 148 -19.82 3.11 -4.81
CA PHE A 148 -19.68 3.43 -6.20
C PHE A 148 -18.22 3.31 -6.65
N LEU A 149 -18.05 2.96 -7.91
CA LEU A 149 -16.78 2.85 -8.61
C LEU A 149 -16.74 3.92 -9.70
N GLU A 150 -15.66 4.70 -9.75
CA GLU A 150 -15.41 5.70 -10.78
C GLU A 150 -14.21 5.34 -11.65
N ALA A 151 -14.21 5.84 -12.89
CA ALA A 151 -13.15 5.61 -13.85
C ALA A 151 -11.86 6.33 -13.44
N SER A 152 -10.78 5.56 -13.23
CA SER A 152 -9.46 6.09 -12.86
C SER A 152 -8.82 6.90 -13.98
N TYR A 153 -9.11 6.56 -15.24
CA TYR A 153 -8.57 7.18 -16.44
C TYR A 153 -9.67 7.36 -17.50
N GLU A 154 -9.43 8.24 -18.45
CA GLU A 154 -10.20 8.27 -19.69
C GLU A 154 -9.74 7.16 -20.63
N GLY A 155 -10.68 6.57 -21.37
CA GLY A 155 -10.36 5.47 -22.28
C GLY A 155 -11.59 4.70 -22.74
N LYS A 156 -11.34 3.56 -23.39
CA LYS A 156 -12.37 2.64 -23.85
C LYS A 156 -12.55 1.51 -22.85
N VAL A 157 -13.79 1.23 -22.48
CA VAL A 157 -14.17 0.16 -21.56
C VAL A 157 -14.11 -1.18 -22.28
N GLN A 158 -13.48 -2.17 -21.65
CA GLN A 158 -13.55 -3.57 -22.03
C GLN A 158 -13.94 -4.39 -20.81
N ILE A 159 -14.98 -5.22 -20.90
CA ILE A 159 -15.48 -6.03 -19.79
C ILE A 159 -14.98 -7.47 -19.93
N ARG A 160 -14.14 -7.91 -19.00
CA ARG A 160 -13.70 -9.30 -18.90
C ARG A 160 -14.72 -10.12 -18.11
N ASN A 161 -15.07 -11.29 -18.63
CA ASN A 161 -16.10 -12.18 -18.09
C ASN A 161 -17.47 -11.48 -17.97
N ARG A 162 -17.91 -10.84 -19.05
CA ARG A 162 -19.18 -10.11 -19.10
C ARG A 162 -20.35 -11.03 -18.77
N ASN A 163 -20.97 -10.81 -17.61
CA ASN A 163 -22.19 -11.46 -17.19
C ASN A 163 -23.10 -10.44 -16.51
N VAL A 164 -23.97 -9.81 -17.31
CA VAL A 164 -24.91 -8.77 -16.89
C VAL A 164 -26.32 -9.11 -17.35
N VAL A 165 -27.28 -8.81 -16.51
CA VAL A 165 -28.71 -8.96 -16.80
C VAL A 165 -29.39 -7.61 -16.60
N ARG A 166 -30.39 -7.32 -17.42
CA ARG A 166 -31.18 -6.09 -17.29
C ARG A 166 -32.37 -6.35 -16.37
N ASN A 167 -32.51 -5.55 -15.31
CA ASN A 167 -33.67 -5.61 -14.41
C ASN A 167 -34.91 -4.98 -15.10
N SER A 168 -36.10 -5.17 -14.51
CA SER A 168 -37.38 -4.58 -14.95
C SER A 168 -37.34 -3.04 -15.03
N GLU A 169 -36.50 -2.39 -14.23
CA GLU A 169 -36.26 -0.95 -14.24
C GLU A 169 -35.27 -0.49 -15.34
N GLY A 170 -34.81 -1.41 -16.20
CA GLY A 170 -33.90 -1.11 -17.29
C GLY A 170 -32.43 -0.95 -16.89
N GLN A 171 -32.10 -1.13 -15.61
CA GLN A 171 -30.73 -1.09 -15.06
C GLN A 171 -29.96 -2.37 -15.39
N GLN A 172 -28.66 -2.26 -15.71
CA GLN A 172 -27.78 -3.42 -15.90
C GLN A 172 -27.19 -3.87 -14.56
N MET A 173 -27.41 -5.13 -14.21
CA MET A 173 -26.98 -5.76 -12.96
C MET A 173 -25.90 -6.80 -13.24
N VAL A 174 -24.81 -6.77 -12.47
CA VAL A 174 -23.72 -7.73 -12.57
C VAL A 174 -24.11 -9.05 -11.93
N MET A 175 -24.06 -10.14 -12.70
CA MET A 175 -24.39 -11.50 -12.26
C MET A 175 -23.14 -12.40 -12.16
N GLY A 176 -21.97 -11.89 -12.53
CA GLY A 176 -20.69 -12.61 -12.45
C GLY A 176 -19.89 -12.23 -11.21
N ARG A 177 -19.41 -13.23 -10.44
CA ARG A 177 -18.51 -13.00 -9.29
C ARG A 177 -17.07 -12.63 -9.70
N ASN A 178 -16.70 -12.92 -10.94
CA ASN A 178 -15.35 -12.70 -11.50
C ASN A 178 -15.35 -11.70 -12.66
N MET A 179 -16.31 -10.77 -12.66
CA MET A 179 -16.39 -9.71 -13.67
C MET A 179 -15.37 -8.62 -13.36
N ALA A 180 -14.65 -8.15 -14.38
CA ALA A 180 -13.77 -7.00 -14.27
C ALA A 180 -13.99 -6.03 -15.44
N VAL A 181 -13.98 -4.74 -15.12
CA VAL A 181 -14.04 -3.64 -16.07
C VAL A 181 -12.61 -3.13 -16.28
N LEU A 182 -12.14 -3.19 -17.52
CA LEU A 182 -10.84 -2.70 -17.95
C LEU A 182 -11.01 -1.38 -18.69
N ILE A 183 -10.09 -0.45 -18.47
CA ILE A 183 -10.00 0.82 -19.20
C ILE A 183 -8.77 0.73 -20.10
N LEU A 184 -9.01 0.70 -21.40
CA LEU A 184 -7.99 0.67 -22.45
C LEU A 184 -7.66 2.08 -22.93
N ASP A 185 -6.39 2.31 -23.23
CA ASP A 185 -5.92 3.51 -23.93
C ASP A 185 -6.26 3.45 -25.45
N GLU A 186 -6.01 4.54 -26.18
CA GLU A 186 -6.19 4.58 -27.65
C GLU A 186 -5.35 3.53 -28.40
N THR A 187 -4.25 3.08 -27.78
CA THR A 187 -3.36 2.04 -28.30
C THR A 187 -3.79 0.61 -27.93
N GLY A 188 -4.91 0.45 -27.21
CA GLY A 188 -5.42 -0.86 -26.77
C GLY A 188 -4.70 -1.46 -25.56
N LYS A 189 -3.84 -0.69 -24.89
CA LYS A 189 -3.14 -1.12 -23.66
C LYS A 189 -4.02 -0.92 -22.42
N GLU A 190 -4.08 -1.92 -21.54
CA GLU A 190 -4.79 -1.86 -20.27
C GLU A 190 -4.16 -0.79 -19.34
N ARG A 191 -4.92 0.26 -18.97
CA ARG A 191 -4.48 1.30 -18.03
C ARG A 191 -4.96 1.07 -16.60
N ALA A 192 -6.17 0.52 -16.46
CA ALA A 192 -6.75 0.19 -15.18
C ALA A 192 -7.67 -1.03 -15.30
N THR A 193 -7.72 -1.82 -14.24
CA THR A 193 -8.59 -2.98 -14.13
C THR A 193 -9.32 -2.90 -12.79
N HIS A 194 -10.64 -2.83 -12.84
CA HIS A 194 -11.50 -2.75 -11.68
C HIS A 194 -12.37 -4.00 -11.58
N ARG A 195 -12.33 -4.70 -10.45
CA ARG A 195 -13.26 -5.80 -10.20
C ARG A 195 -14.60 -5.23 -9.76
N VAL A 196 -15.69 -5.76 -10.32
CA VAL A 196 -17.05 -5.33 -9.98
C VAL A 196 -17.71 -6.43 -9.17
N ALA A 197 -18.38 -6.05 -8.08
CA ALA A 197 -19.05 -7.00 -7.21
C ALA A 197 -20.31 -7.58 -7.88
N TYR A 198 -20.69 -8.77 -7.42
CA TYR A 198 -21.96 -9.38 -7.81
C TYR A 198 -23.12 -8.56 -7.26
N GLY A 199 -24.15 -8.32 -8.07
CA GLY A 199 -25.30 -7.51 -7.69
C GLY A 199 -25.08 -5.99 -7.82
N SER A 200 -23.90 -5.54 -8.26
CA SER A 200 -23.68 -4.12 -8.57
C SER A 200 -24.48 -3.71 -9.81
N ARG A 201 -25.02 -2.48 -9.77
CA ARG A 201 -25.52 -1.75 -10.93
C ARG A 201 -24.32 -1.25 -11.73
N ILE A 202 -24.30 -1.52 -13.03
CA ILE A 202 -23.25 -1.04 -13.95
C ILE A 202 -23.85 0.00 -14.91
N PHE A 203 -23.10 1.07 -15.16
CA PHE A 203 -23.52 2.21 -16.00
C PHE A 203 -22.81 2.25 -17.37
N VAL A 204 -21.85 1.35 -17.58
CA VAL A 204 -21.03 1.26 -18.79
C VAL A 204 -21.07 -0.15 -19.34
N ASP A 205 -21.05 -0.28 -20.66
CA ASP A 205 -20.98 -1.57 -21.34
C ASP A 205 -19.68 -1.73 -22.15
N ASP A 206 -19.48 -2.92 -22.70
CA ASP A 206 -18.30 -3.23 -23.49
C ASP A 206 -18.20 -2.31 -24.72
N GLY A 207 -17.08 -1.60 -24.83
CA GLY A 207 -16.81 -0.68 -25.93
C GLY A 207 -17.13 0.79 -25.66
N ASP A 208 -17.74 1.13 -24.52
CA ASP A 208 -18.07 2.51 -24.16
C ASP A 208 -16.81 3.36 -23.91
N LYS A 209 -16.92 4.67 -24.16
CA LYS A 209 -15.87 5.63 -23.79
C LYS A 209 -16.20 6.24 -22.43
N VAL A 210 -15.23 6.20 -21.52
CA VAL A 210 -15.36 6.80 -20.19
C VAL A 210 -14.39 7.96 -20.02
N LYS A 211 -14.82 8.99 -19.29
CA LYS A 211 -13.93 10.07 -18.82
C LYS A 211 -13.45 9.75 -17.41
N ARG A 212 -12.29 10.29 -17.03
CA ARG A 212 -11.81 10.21 -15.64
C ARG A 212 -12.85 10.77 -14.68
N GLY A 213 -13.16 10.04 -13.60
CA GLY A 213 -14.18 10.38 -12.61
C GLY A 213 -15.61 10.02 -13.00
N GLN A 214 -15.85 9.41 -14.17
CA GLN A 214 -17.18 8.94 -14.54
C GLN A 214 -17.53 7.68 -13.74
N ARG A 215 -18.76 7.62 -13.19
CA ARG A 215 -19.25 6.42 -12.49
C ARG A 215 -19.38 5.24 -13.45
N ILE A 216 -18.76 4.13 -13.06
CA ILE A 216 -18.73 2.84 -13.75
C ILE A 216 -19.77 1.90 -13.15
N ALA A 217 -19.79 1.78 -11.82
CA ALA A 217 -20.68 0.87 -11.11
C ALA A 217 -21.10 1.45 -9.75
N GLU A 218 -22.22 0.98 -9.22
CA GLU A 218 -22.77 1.32 -7.91
C GLU A 218 -23.37 0.08 -7.27
N TRP A 219 -23.20 -0.12 -5.98
CA TRP A 219 -23.80 -1.21 -5.20
C TRP A 219 -24.44 -0.65 -3.95
N ASP A 220 -25.33 -1.44 -3.36
CA ASP A 220 -25.85 -1.13 -2.02
C ASP A 220 -24.71 -1.34 -1.01
N PRO A 221 -24.39 -0.34 -0.16
CA PRO A 221 -23.38 -0.51 0.89
C PRO A 221 -23.82 -1.45 2.03
N TYR A 222 -25.08 -1.93 2.04
CA TYR A 222 -25.65 -2.82 3.05
C TYR A 222 -26.07 -4.19 2.49
#